data_AF-A0A956LP97-F1
#
_entry.id   AF-A0A956LP97-F1
#
_cell.length_a   1.000
_cell.length_b   1.000
_cell.length_c   1.000
_cell.angle_alpha   90.00
_cell.angle_beta   90.00
_cell.angle_gamma   90.00
#
_symmetry.space_group_name_H-M   'P 1'
#
loop_
_entity.id
_entity.type
_entity.pdbx_description
1 polymer ?
#
loop_
_entity_poly.entity_id
_entity_poly.type
_entity_poly.pdbx_seq_one_letter_code
_entity_poly.pdbx_strand_id
1 'polypeptide(L)'
;GDGDDGDEAWIEVEAFAQEIEASMARELRLVVLEACSGARPGSMASAAETFARRGADTVVGYMWPVLADVARLATRTFYQALTDGGQLVGDVAASVQATRRALLTQRGAAAFAPVVFVRGISSAPFDFEGRRLKPPSRAQNLSSVLAADVDPALERLLDTPYSLVLDRGSSAAELAGLRRFRDSLERALKAAGEPEGVSLSLGTLTQRYALYAGHGRLSRLFQKSLSIEHELPIRPIVDALGATLRPGVHVTLQWLPVLEHAILRHHSDRTIYVVQTGYPNSGEKRVLLSRAPGRDHWDELERVPDQIDLSRDYVVLRLYGGYSPEEMPILTSPQVTEDDHIQGLFNLRYIIPPEWENLIMGSLRTRPVLCLGVSAMDWRHRMLLRWLFDQRPPPSGSLAILSATQQEQEIWEKRGAGLPGGSRFAVVQETTDALVEALRGVAP
;
A
#
# COMPACT_ATOMS: atom_id res chain seq x y z
N GLY A 1 16.78 25.70 16.62
CA GLY A 1 15.79 26.74 16.91
C GLY A 1 15.02 26.93 15.64
N ASP A 2 13.74 26.57 15.73
CA ASP A 2 12.57 26.91 14.92
C ASP A 2 12.64 26.81 13.39
N GLY A 3 11.69 26.04 12.86
CA GLY A 3 11.62 25.61 11.47
C GLY A 3 11.12 26.67 10.50
N ASP A 4 11.27 26.34 9.22
CA ASP A 4 10.40 26.83 8.15
C ASP A 4 10.51 25.86 6.95
N ASP A 5 9.49 25.90 6.11
CA ASP A 5 9.06 24.98 5.05
C ASP A 5 10.10 24.16 4.25
N GLY A 6 9.67 22.97 3.79
CA GLY A 6 10.40 22.18 2.80
C GLY A 6 10.45 22.92 1.47
N ASP A 7 11.52 23.69 1.26
CA ASP A 7 11.75 24.48 0.04
C ASP A 7 11.61 23.60 -1.21
N GLU A 8 10.63 23.95 -2.05
CA GLU A 8 10.53 23.44 -3.41
C GLU A 8 11.81 23.83 -4.16
N ALA A 9 12.70 22.87 -4.38
CA ALA A 9 13.89 23.08 -5.18
C ALA A 9 13.50 23.11 -6.67
N TRP A 10 13.46 24.30 -7.25
CA TRP A 10 13.25 24.50 -8.68
C TRP A 10 14.56 24.23 -9.43
N ILE A 11 14.50 23.33 -10.42
CA ILE A 11 15.65 23.02 -11.29
C ILE A 11 15.43 23.71 -12.63
N GLU A 12 16.47 24.39 -13.12
CA GLU A 12 16.47 24.98 -14.46
C GLU A 12 16.31 23.90 -15.54
N VAL A 13 15.45 24.15 -16.53
CA VAL A 13 15.08 23.18 -17.57
C VAL A 13 16.31 22.71 -18.34
N GLU A 14 17.25 23.62 -18.62
CA GLU A 14 18.49 23.33 -19.33
C GLU A 14 19.42 22.43 -18.52
N ALA A 15 19.49 22.63 -17.20
CA ALA A 15 20.32 21.81 -16.32
C ALA A 15 19.75 20.39 -16.24
N PHE A 16 18.44 20.25 -16.05
CA PHE A 16 17.78 18.95 -16.02
C PHE A 16 17.85 18.23 -17.37
N ALA A 17 17.68 18.95 -18.49
CA ALA A 17 17.81 18.38 -19.81
C ALA A 17 19.24 17.89 -20.12
N GLN A 18 20.27 18.57 -19.59
CA GLN A 18 21.67 18.10 -19.68
C GLN A 18 21.89 16.83 -18.86
N GLU A 19 21.27 16.71 -17.69
CA GLU A 19 21.36 15.51 -16.86
C GLU A 19 20.67 14.31 -17.53
N ILE A 20 19.49 14.52 -18.13
CA ILE A 20 18.80 13.51 -18.93
C ILE A 20 19.67 13.07 -20.11
N GLU A 21 20.31 14.01 -20.81
CA GLU A 21 21.22 13.69 -21.92
C GLU A 21 22.43 12.87 -21.43
N ALA A 22 22.97 13.19 -20.25
CA ALA A 22 24.12 12.48 -19.69
C ALA A 22 23.78 11.07 -19.16
N SER A 23 22.57 10.89 -18.59
CA SER A 23 22.18 9.68 -17.84
C SER A 23 21.29 8.73 -18.63
N MET A 24 20.47 9.25 -19.55
CA MET A 24 19.39 8.50 -20.21
C MET A 24 19.38 8.68 -21.74
N ALA A 25 20.48 9.16 -22.33
CA ALA A 25 20.56 9.38 -23.77
C ALA A 25 20.13 8.13 -24.55
N ARG A 26 19.03 8.27 -25.32
CA ARG A 26 18.41 7.26 -26.19
C ARG A 26 17.54 6.20 -25.50
N GLU A 27 17.35 6.26 -24.18
CA GLU A 27 16.44 5.37 -23.46
C GLU A 27 15.11 6.05 -23.06
N LEU A 28 15.11 7.39 -22.97
CA LEU A 28 13.94 8.16 -22.60
C LEU A 28 12.94 8.31 -23.76
N ARG A 29 11.87 7.51 -23.73
CA ARG A 29 10.87 7.41 -24.80
C ARG A 29 9.82 8.51 -24.80
N LEU A 30 9.35 8.91 -23.62
CA LEU A 30 8.25 9.88 -23.47
C LEU A 30 8.46 10.74 -22.22
N VAL A 31 8.35 12.06 -22.39
CA VAL A 31 8.21 13.02 -21.29
C VAL A 31 6.84 13.67 -21.39
N VAL A 32 6.08 13.69 -20.28
CA VAL A 32 4.81 14.40 -20.20
C VAL A 32 4.95 15.56 -19.21
N LEU A 33 4.92 16.78 -19.74
CA LEU A 33 4.97 18.00 -18.95
C LEU A 33 3.55 18.35 -18.51
N GLU A 34 3.16 17.85 -17.34
CA GLU A 34 1.91 18.23 -16.66
C GLU A 34 1.94 19.66 -16.07
N ALA A 35 2.97 20.45 -16.39
CA ALA A 35 3.08 21.86 -16.03
C ALA A 35 2.16 22.73 -16.90
N CYS A 36 1.59 23.79 -16.31
CA CYS A 36 0.60 24.68 -16.94
C CYS A 36 1.05 25.31 -18.28
N SER A 37 2.32 25.27 -18.69
CA SER A 37 2.78 25.88 -19.95
C SER A 37 4.07 25.25 -20.49
N GLY A 38 4.30 23.95 -20.27
CA GLY A 38 5.57 23.30 -20.64
C GLY A 38 5.95 23.37 -22.13
N ALA A 39 4.97 23.64 -23.01
CA ALA A 39 5.18 23.80 -24.45
C ALA A 39 5.02 25.26 -24.94
N ARG A 40 4.89 26.22 -24.03
CA ARG A 40 4.83 27.63 -24.39
C ARG A 40 6.17 28.07 -24.99
N PRO A 41 6.19 28.69 -26.19
CA PRO A 41 7.41 29.20 -26.77
C PRO A 41 8.08 30.25 -25.86
N GLY A 42 9.35 30.02 -25.52
CA GLY A 42 10.22 30.98 -24.84
C GLY A 42 11.03 31.83 -25.82
N SER A 43 12.02 32.58 -25.32
CA SER A 43 12.92 33.40 -26.14
C SER A 43 13.84 32.58 -27.05
N MET A 44 14.15 31.33 -26.67
CA MET A 44 15.03 30.44 -27.45
C MET A 44 14.36 29.12 -27.83
N ALA A 45 13.66 28.48 -26.88
CA ALA A 45 12.92 27.24 -27.08
C ALA A 45 11.86 27.10 -25.97
N SER A 46 10.90 26.21 -26.15
CA SER A 46 10.05 25.76 -25.02
C SER A 46 10.76 24.69 -24.18
N ALA A 47 10.28 24.41 -22.97
CA ALA A 47 10.81 23.32 -22.17
C ALA A 47 10.63 21.96 -22.86
N ALA A 48 9.46 21.76 -23.47
CA ALA A 48 9.16 20.57 -24.26
C ALA A 48 10.15 20.37 -25.43
N GLU A 49 10.47 21.46 -26.13
CA GLU A 49 11.44 21.44 -27.22
C GLU A 49 12.87 21.16 -26.72
N THR A 50 13.24 21.70 -25.56
CA THR A 50 14.55 21.48 -24.95
C THR A 50 14.75 20.00 -24.60
N PHE A 51 13.76 19.35 -23.99
CA PHE A 51 13.82 17.90 -23.71
C PHE A 51 13.87 17.05 -24.98
N ALA A 52 13.09 17.41 -26.01
CA ALA A 52 13.11 16.70 -27.29
C ALA A 52 14.49 16.80 -27.97
N ARG A 53 15.12 17.99 -27.95
CA ARG A 53 16.47 18.20 -28.50
C ARG A 53 17.54 17.43 -27.70
N ARG A 54 17.35 17.23 -26.41
CA ARG A 54 18.35 16.66 -25.48
C ARG A 54 18.23 15.16 -25.22
N GLY A 55 17.21 14.48 -25.75
CA GLY A 55 17.24 13.01 -25.81
C GLY A 55 15.91 12.30 -25.64
N ALA A 56 14.83 13.01 -25.33
CA ALA A 56 13.50 12.40 -25.30
C ALA A 56 12.99 12.14 -26.73
N ASP A 57 12.52 10.92 -27.02
CA ASP A 57 11.97 10.59 -28.34
C ASP A 57 10.68 11.37 -28.62
N THR A 58 9.84 11.51 -27.59
CA THR A 58 8.60 12.28 -27.64
C THR A 58 8.41 13.11 -26.36
N VAL A 59 7.86 14.31 -26.51
CA VAL A 59 7.53 15.19 -25.38
C VAL A 59 6.13 15.77 -25.57
N VAL A 60 5.27 15.63 -24.58
CA VAL A 60 3.92 16.19 -24.56
C VAL A 60 3.86 17.34 -23.56
N GLY A 61 3.23 18.44 -23.92
CA GLY A 61 3.04 19.58 -23.02
C GLY A 61 1.91 20.51 -23.46
N TYR A 62 1.62 21.52 -22.65
CA TYR A 62 0.58 22.51 -22.92
C TYR A 62 1.16 23.83 -23.43
N MET A 63 0.59 24.39 -24.51
CA MET A 63 1.03 25.68 -25.07
C MET A 63 0.66 26.89 -24.20
N TRP A 64 -0.37 26.77 -23.35
CA TRP A 64 -0.84 27.82 -22.44
C TRP A 64 -1.47 27.22 -21.19
N PRO A 65 -1.66 28.02 -20.12
CA PRO A 65 -2.31 27.59 -18.88
C PRO A 65 -3.68 26.97 -19.11
N VAL A 66 -3.83 25.72 -18.65
CA VAL A 66 -5.10 25.00 -18.61
C VAL A 66 -5.57 24.86 -17.16
N LEU A 67 -6.89 24.82 -16.96
CA LEU A 67 -7.48 24.53 -15.66
C LEU A 67 -7.13 23.10 -15.21
N ALA A 68 -7.05 22.87 -13.90
CA ALA A 68 -6.65 21.58 -13.33
C ALA A 68 -7.58 20.42 -13.74
N ASP A 69 -8.89 20.67 -13.87
CA ASP A 69 -9.85 19.66 -14.32
C ASP A 69 -9.66 19.29 -15.79
N VAL A 70 -9.30 20.27 -16.63
CA VAL A 70 -8.95 20.08 -18.04
C VAL A 70 -7.65 19.28 -18.16
N ALA A 71 -6.61 19.64 -17.41
CA ALA A 71 -5.33 18.92 -17.40
C ALA A 71 -5.53 17.46 -16.96
N ARG A 72 -6.35 17.22 -15.94
CA ARG A 72 -6.68 15.87 -15.46
C ARG A 72 -7.41 15.05 -16.52
N LEU A 73 -8.42 15.63 -17.18
CA LEU A 73 -9.15 14.96 -18.24
C LEU A 73 -8.24 14.67 -19.45
N ALA A 74 -7.39 15.62 -19.81
CA ALA A 74 -6.46 15.51 -20.92
C ALA A 74 -5.45 14.38 -20.69
N THR A 75 -4.86 14.35 -19.50
CA THR A 75 -3.91 13.32 -19.06
C THR A 75 -4.54 11.94 -19.04
N ARG A 76 -5.74 11.81 -18.44
CA ARG A 76 -6.46 10.54 -18.41
C ARG A 76 -6.75 10.02 -19.81
N THR A 77 -7.26 10.88 -20.68
CA THR A 77 -7.60 10.52 -22.06
C THR A 77 -6.35 10.16 -22.87
N PHE A 78 -5.26 10.89 -22.65
CA PHE A 78 -3.99 10.65 -23.34
C PHE A 78 -3.45 9.27 -23.01
N TYR A 79 -3.30 8.93 -21.71
CA TYR A 79 -2.80 7.62 -21.33
C TYR A 79 -3.76 6.49 -21.72
N GLN A 80 -5.07 6.69 -21.63
CA GLN A 80 -6.05 5.71 -22.11
C GLN A 80 -5.91 5.42 -23.59
N ALA A 81 -5.71 6.45 -24.42
CA ALA A 81 -5.50 6.29 -25.85
C ALA A 81 -4.14 5.64 -26.17
N LEU A 82 -3.11 5.98 -25.40
CA LEU A 82 -1.75 5.47 -25.58
C LEU A 82 -1.63 3.98 -25.23
N THR A 83 -2.42 3.50 -24.26
CA THR A 83 -2.37 2.12 -23.76
C THR A 83 -3.60 1.29 -24.13
N ASP A 84 -4.38 1.71 -25.13
CA ASP A 84 -5.59 0.99 -25.52
C ASP A 84 -5.22 -0.43 -26.02
N GLY A 85 -5.82 -1.46 -25.40
CA GLY A 85 -5.40 -2.86 -25.55
C GLY A 85 -5.59 -3.46 -26.95
N GLY A 86 -6.16 -2.70 -27.89
CA GLY A 86 -6.24 -3.05 -29.31
C GLY A 86 -5.08 -2.56 -30.16
N GLN A 87 -4.18 -1.72 -29.63
CA GLN A 87 -3.04 -1.16 -30.37
C GLN A 87 -1.76 -1.96 -30.09
N LEU A 88 -1.10 -2.39 -31.16
CA LEU A 88 0.21 -3.06 -31.08
C LEU A 88 1.37 -2.06 -30.87
N VAL A 89 1.10 -0.76 -31.03
CA VAL A 89 2.10 0.30 -30.93
C VAL A 89 1.50 1.49 -30.19
N GLY A 90 2.21 2.05 -29.22
CA GLY A 90 1.79 3.25 -28.49
C GLY A 90 2.18 4.52 -29.24
N ASP A 91 1.27 5.01 -30.08
CA ASP A 91 1.45 6.25 -30.84
C ASP A 91 1.05 7.47 -30.00
N VAL A 92 2.05 8.26 -29.62
CA VAL A 92 1.90 9.45 -28.79
C VAL A 92 1.16 10.55 -29.54
N ALA A 93 1.39 10.72 -30.84
CA ALA A 93 0.70 11.75 -31.62
C ALA A 93 -0.78 11.39 -31.82
N ALA A 94 -1.08 10.12 -32.11
CA ALA A 94 -2.47 9.64 -32.20
C ALA A 94 -3.19 9.80 -30.85
N SER A 95 -2.49 9.53 -29.75
CA SER A 95 -3.01 9.69 -28.38
C SER A 95 -3.32 11.14 -28.03
N VAL A 96 -2.41 12.07 -28.37
CA VAL A 96 -2.68 13.51 -28.24
C VAL A 96 -3.89 13.91 -29.07
N GLN A 97 -4.01 13.41 -30.31
CA GLN A 97 -5.16 13.71 -31.16
C GLN A 97 -6.48 13.16 -30.59
N ALA A 98 -6.47 11.98 -29.97
CA ALA A 98 -7.62 11.44 -29.25
C ALA A 98 -8.01 12.33 -28.05
N THR A 99 -7.02 12.81 -27.31
CA THR A 99 -7.22 13.79 -26.24
C THR A 99 -7.84 15.09 -26.75
N ARG A 100 -7.34 15.65 -27.87
CA ARG A 100 -7.93 16.85 -28.48
C ARG A 100 -9.38 16.64 -28.84
N ARG A 101 -9.75 15.49 -29.43
CA ARG A 101 -11.15 15.18 -29.76
C ARG A 101 -12.04 15.12 -28.51
N ALA A 102 -11.58 14.49 -27.43
CA ALA A 102 -12.34 14.43 -26.19
C ALA A 102 -12.53 15.80 -25.54
N LEU A 103 -11.48 16.62 -25.54
CA LEU A 103 -11.52 17.99 -25.02
C LEU A 103 -12.38 18.91 -25.89
N LEU A 104 -12.40 18.73 -27.22
CA LEU A 104 -13.17 19.58 -28.13
C LEU A 104 -14.67 19.48 -27.84
N THR A 105 -15.14 18.26 -27.58
CA THR A 105 -16.54 17.98 -27.24
C THR A 105 -16.96 18.55 -25.88
N GLN A 106 -16.04 18.68 -24.92
CA GLN A 106 -16.37 19.00 -23.52
C GLN A 106 -15.94 20.41 -23.07
N ARG A 107 -14.90 20.97 -23.69
CA ARG A 107 -14.13 22.14 -23.20
C ARG A 107 -13.64 23.06 -24.32
N GLY A 108 -14.08 22.87 -25.57
CA GLY A 108 -13.87 23.81 -26.69
C GLY A 108 -12.39 24.12 -26.96
N ALA A 109 -12.00 25.39 -26.79
CA ALA A 109 -10.65 25.89 -27.12
C ALA A 109 -9.51 25.17 -26.36
N ALA A 110 -9.79 24.58 -25.19
CA ALA A 110 -8.81 23.80 -24.43
C ALA A 110 -8.26 22.59 -25.21
N ALA A 111 -9.00 22.10 -26.21
CA ALA A 111 -8.57 21.01 -27.09
C ALA A 111 -7.29 21.31 -27.86
N PHE A 112 -6.96 22.59 -28.06
CA PHE A 112 -5.77 23.00 -28.81
C PHE A 112 -4.55 23.20 -27.92
N ALA A 113 -4.69 23.13 -26.59
CA ALA A 113 -3.58 23.36 -25.67
C ALA A 113 -2.52 22.25 -25.67
N PRO A 114 -2.88 20.94 -25.69
CA PRO A 114 -1.89 19.87 -25.72
C PRO A 114 -1.19 19.80 -27.07
N VAL A 115 0.14 19.76 -27.05
CA VAL A 115 1.00 19.58 -28.22
C VAL A 115 2.05 18.50 -27.96
N VAL A 116 2.57 17.93 -29.04
CA VAL A 116 3.60 16.89 -29.02
C VAL A 116 4.80 17.35 -29.85
N PHE A 117 5.99 17.15 -29.29
CA PHE A 117 7.27 17.29 -29.98
C PHE A 117 7.81 15.88 -30.21
N VAL A 118 8.20 15.58 -31.44
CA VAL A 118 8.74 14.27 -31.84
C VAL A 118 10.12 14.51 -32.44
N ARG A 119 11.14 13.83 -31.89
CA ARG A 119 12.52 13.94 -32.37
C ARG A 119 12.82 13.04 -33.57
N GLY A 120 12.13 11.89 -33.65
CA GLY A 120 12.36 10.85 -34.67
C GLY A 120 11.35 10.84 -35.82
N ILE A 121 11.47 9.82 -36.69
CA ILE A 121 10.57 9.60 -37.85
C ILE A 121 9.23 9.00 -37.42
N SER A 122 9.16 8.43 -36.20
CA SER A 122 7.96 7.81 -35.64
C SER A 122 7.50 8.56 -34.39
N SER A 123 6.19 8.82 -34.31
CA SER A 123 5.50 9.29 -33.10
C SER A 123 5.13 8.15 -32.15
N ALA A 124 5.54 6.93 -32.46
CA ALA A 124 5.17 5.73 -31.74
C ALA A 124 6.41 5.07 -31.11
N PRO A 125 6.92 5.62 -29.99
CA PRO A 125 8.13 5.13 -29.33
C PRO A 125 7.91 3.83 -28.53
N PHE A 126 6.65 3.37 -28.42
CA PHE A 126 6.31 2.15 -27.69
C PHE A 126 5.90 1.05 -28.66
N ASP A 127 6.68 -0.03 -28.66
CA ASP A 127 6.29 -1.29 -29.25
C ASP A 127 5.64 -2.17 -28.17
N PHE A 128 4.38 -2.54 -28.39
CA PHE A 128 3.62 -3.45 -27.53
C PHE A 128 3.52 -4.85 -28.12
N GLU A 129 4.15 -5.14 -29.27
CA GLU A 129 4.27 -6.50 -29.77
C GLU A 129 4.95 -7.41 -28.73
N GLY A 130 4.29 -8.52 -28.39
CA GLY A 130 4.73 -9.42 -27.31
C GLY A 130 4.45 -8.93 -25.88
N ARG A 131 4.09 -7.65 -25.68
CA ARG A 131 3.64 -7.10 -24.40
C ARG A 131 2.14 -6.83 -24.47
N ARG A 132 1.32 -7.87 -24.23
CA ARG A 132 -0.11 -7.68 -23.98
C ARG A 132 -0.28 -6.83 -22.72
N LEU A 133 -0.38 -5.51 -22.87
CA LEU A 133 -1.01 -4.65 -21.87
C LEU A 133 -2.39 -5.24 -21.65
N LYS A 134 -2.62 -5.85 -20.49
CA LYS A 134 -3.96 -6.36 -20.13
C LYS A 134 -4.92 -5.18 -20.30
N PRO A 135 -5.89 -5.24 -21.22
CA PRO A 135 -6.94 -4.23 -21.23
C PRO A 135 -7.58 -4.21 -19.83
N PRO A 136 -8.03 -3.06 -19.29
CA PRO A 136 -8.89 -3.08 -18.12
C PRO A 136 -10.04 -4.03 -18.47
N SER A 137 -10.15 -5.13 -17.73
CA SER A 137 -11.08 -6.21 -18.08
C SER A 137 -12.48 -5.61 -18.09
N ARG A 138 -12.99 -5.39 -19.30
CA ARG A 138 -14.42 -5.17 -19.51
C ARG A 138 -15.03 -6.47 -19.03
N ALA A 139 -15.75 -6.41 -17.91
CA ALA A 139 -16.43 -7.53 -17.30
C ALA A 139 -17.15 -8.34 -18.39
N GLN A 140 -16.51 -9.42 -18.82
CA GLN A 140 -17.07 -10.41 -19.71
C GLN A 140 -17.31 -11.62 -18.85
N ASN A 141 -18.60 -11.80 -18.57
CA ASN A 141 -19.26 -12.99 -18.08
C ASN A 141 -18.42 -14.26 -18.23
N LEU A 142 -17.90 -14.74 -17.11
CA LEU A 142 -17.62 -16.15 -16.90
C LEU A 142 -18.16 -16.51 -15.52
N SER A 143 -19.46 -16.73 -15.46
CA SER A 143 -20.04 -17.61 -14.48
C SER A 143 -19.51 -19.03 -14.74
N SER A 144 -18.72 -19.58 -13.82
CA SER A 144 -19.04 -20.86 -13.18
C SER A 144 -18.02 -21.26 -12.11
N VAL A 145 -18.59 -21.77 -11.00
CA VAL A 145 -17.99 -22.56 -9.92
C VAL A 145 -17.36 -21.77 -8.75
N LEU A 146 -18.11 -20.81 -8.23
CA LEU A 146 -18.12 -20.52 -6.80
C LEU A 146 -19.58 -20.46 -6.35
N ALA A 147 -19.86 -20.88 -5.12
CA ALA A 147 -21.19 -20.85 -4.53
C ALA A 147 -21.83 -19.46 -4.75
N ALA A 148 -23.13 -19.43 -5.01
CA ALA A 148 -23.89 -18.26 -5.50
C ALA A 148 -23.92 -17.01 -4.58
N ASP A 149 -23.09 -16.94 -3.55
CA ASP A 149 -23.16 -15.97 -2.46
C ASP A 149 -21.89 -15.11 -2.29
N VAL A 150 -20.85 -15.25 -3.12
CA VAL A 150 -19.61 -14.44 -2.97
C VAL A 150 -19.70 -13.14 -3.78
N ASP A 151 -19.39 -11.99 -3.15
CA ASP A 151 -19.37 -10.69 -3.84
C ASP A 151 -18.42 -10.71 -5.07
N PRO A 152 -18.89 -10.34 -6.28
CA PRO A 152 -18.07 -10.37 -7.50
C PRO A 152 -16.83 -9.46 -7.46
N ALA A 153 -16.80 -8.45 -6.59
CA ALA A 153 -15.62 -7.64 -6.37
C ALA A 153 -14.54 -8.45 -5.65
N LEU A 154 -14.92 -9.25 -4.66
CA LEU A 154 -14.00 -10.12 -3.92
C LEU A 154 -13.42 -11.21 -4.84
N GLU A 155 -14.26 -11.86 -5.64
CA GLU A 155 -13.81 -12.86 -6.63
C GLU A 155 -12.76 -12.27 -7.58
N ARG A 156 -13.05 -11.10 -8.17
CA ARG A 156 -12.11 -10.38 -9.06
C ARG A 156 -10.79 -10.02 -8.37
N LEU A 157 -10.83 -9.70 -7.08
CA LEU A 157 -9.62 -9.38 -6.32
C LEU A 157 -8.76 -10.63 -6.13
N LEU A 158 -9.36 -11.75 -5.72
CA LEU A 158 -8.68 -13.02 -5.46
C LEU A 158 -8.02 -13.61 -6.74
N ASP A 159 -8.57 -13.31 -7.91
CA ASP A 159 -8.00 -13.69 -9.20
C ASP A 159 -6.71 -12.93 -9.57
N THR A 160 -6.40 -11.84 -8.87
CA THR A 160 -5.26 -10.97 -9.15
C THR A 160 -4.24 -10.96 -8.01
N PRO A 161 -2.96 -10.61 -8.26
CA PRO A 161 -2.02 -10.34 -7.17
C PRO A 161 -2.48 -9.12 -6.37
N TYR A 162 -2.75 -9.32 -5.09
CA TYR A 162 -3.18 -8.27 -4.16
C TYR A 162 -2.26 -8.22 -2.94
N SER A 163 -2.26 -7.07 -2.27
CA SER A 163 -1.62 -6.91 -0.95
C SER A 163 -2.68 -7.05 0.14
N LEU A 164 -2.34 -7.74 1.24
CA LEU A 164 -3.24 -7.91 2.37
C LEU A 164 -2.87 -6.89 3.44
N VAL A 165 -3.86 -6.21 4.01
CA VAL A 165 -3.75 -5.47 5.27
C VAL A 165 -4.67 -6.16 6.27
N LEU A 166 -4.05 -6.88 7.21
CA LEU A 166 -4.74 -7.63 8.22
C LEU A 166 -4.65 -6.89 9.56
N ASP A 167 -5.77 -6.36 10.03
CA ASP A 167 -5.99 -6.09 11.45
C ASP A 167 -7.04 -7.06 11.99
N ARG A 168 -7.27 -7.06 13.30
CA ARG A 168 -8.42 -7.64 14.02
C ARG A 168 -9.38 -8.50 13.18
N GLY A 169 -8.91 -9.65 12.72
CA GLY A 169 -9.61 -10.88 13.04
C GLY A 169 -9.03 -11.28 14.38
N SER A 170 -9.77 -11.22 15.48
CA SER A 170 -9.43 -11.72 16.84
C SER A 170 -9.49 -13.23 17.02
N SER A 171 -8.47 -13.96 17.53
CA SER A 171 -8.72 -15.32 18.04
C SER A 171 -9.42 -15.17 19.38
N ALA A 172 -10.22 -16.16 19.79
CA ALA A 172 -10.82 -16.09 21.13
C ALA A 172 -9.73 -15.87 22.20
N ALA A 173 -8.55 -16.48 22.00
CA ALA A 173 -7.38 -16.33 22.86
C ALA A 173 -6.77 -14.92 22.83
N GLU A 174 -6.58 -14.32 21.66
CA GLU A 174 -6.04 -12.95 21.53
C GLU A 174 -7.02 -11.90 22.03
N LEU A 175 -8.32 -12.05 21.74
CA LEU A 175 -9.37 -11.20 22.30
C LEU A 175 -9.44 -11.32 23.82
N ALA A 176 -9.31 -12.54 24.36
CA ALA A 176 -9.23 -12.75 25.79
C ALA A 176 -7.95 -12.12 26.38
N GLY A 177 -6.81 -12.23 25.70
CA GLY A 177 -5.56 -11.58 26.08
C GLY A 177 -5.66 -10.07 26.12
N LEU A 178 -6.29 -9.47 25.11
CA LEU A 178 -6.53 -8.03 25.05
C LEU A 178 -7.53 -7.55 26.10
N ARG A 179 -8.56 -8.34 26.42
CA ARG A 179 -9.46 -8.06 27.55
C ARG A 179 -8.69 -8.10 28.87
N ARG A 180 -7.91 -9.15 29.13
CA ARG A 180 -7.05 -9.23 30.33
C ARG A 180 -6.07 -8.06 30.41
N PHE A 181 -5.50 -7.64 29.28
CA PHE A 181 -4.59 -6.52 29.21
C PHE A 181 -5.29 -5.21 29.58
N ARG A 182 -6.46 -4.95 28.97
CA ARG A 182 -7.32 -3.81 29.31
C ARG A 182 -7.68 -3.79 30.79
N ASP A 183 -8.19 -4.90 31.32
CA ASP A 183 -8.58 -5.03 32.73
C ASP A 183 -7.39 -4.81 33.68
N SER A 184 -6.19 -5.17 33.24
CA SER A 184 -4.95 -4.95 34.01
C SER A 184 -4.51 -3.48 33.98
N LEU A 185 -4.65 -2.80 32.85
CA LEU A 185 -4.38 -1.35 32.74
C LEU A 185 -5.35 -0.55 33.61
N GLU A 186 -6.65 -0.82 33.49
CA GLU A 186 -7.68 -0.12 34.26
C GLU A 186 -7.48 -0.32 35.77
N ARG A 187 -7.21 -1.56 36.22
CA ARG A 187 -6.88 -1.83 37.63
C ARG A 187 -5.63 -1.10 38.11
N ALA A 188 -4.58 -1.06 37.29
CA ALA A 188 -3.31 -0.45 37.68
C ALA A 188 -3.40 1.08 37.73
N LEU A 189 -4.14 1.70 36.80
CA LEU A 189 -4.44 3.14 36.83
C LEU A 189 -5.35 3.50 38.01
N LYS A 190 -6.38 2.69 38.30
CA LYS A 190 -7.23 2.87 39.48
C LYS A 190 -6.42 2.82 40.78
N ALA A 191 -5.51 1.85 40.91
CA ALA A 191 -4.63 1.75 42.08
C ALA A 191 -3.68 2.95 42.23
N ALA A 192 -3.39 3.66 41.13
CA ALA A 192 -2.61 4.89 41.12
C ALA A 192 -3.41 6.14 41.51
N GLY A 193 -4.72 6.03 41.76
CA GLY A 193 -5.59 7.16 42.09
C GLY A 193 -6.12 7.92 40.88
N GLU A 194 -5.99 7.37 39.67
CA GLU A 194 -6.57 7.97 38.47
C GLU A 194 -8.11 7.93 38.52
N PRO A 195 -8.81 9.01 38.16
CA PRO A 195 -10.26 9.11 38.28
C PRO A 195 -10.97 8.09 37.38
N GLU A 196 -11.93 7.38 37.96
CA GLU A 196 -12.86 6.52 37.21
C GLU A 196 -13.87 7.38 36.46
N GLY A 197 -13.95 7.20 35.14
CA GLY A 197 -14.97 7.85 34.35
C GLY A 197 -14.59 7.93 32.89
N VAL A 198 -15.46 7.39 32.04
CA VAL A 198 -15.32 7.15 30.58
C VAL A 198 -14.65 5.81 30.25
N SER A 199 -15.35 4.98 29.47
CA SER A 199 -14.78 3.81 28.81
C SER A 199 -13.74 4.29 27.81
N LEU A 200 -12.47 4.30 28.23
CA LEU A 200 -11.36 4.74 27.40
C LEU A 200 -11.04 3.66 26.35
N SER A 201 -10.52 4.12 25.21
CA SER A 201 -9.96 3.23 24.21
C SER A 201 -8.72 2.52 24.76
N LEU A 202 -8.36 1.36 24.19
CA LEU A 202 -7.14 0.66 24.60
C LEU A 202 -5.90 1.53 24.39
N GLY A 203 -5.80 2.28 23.28
CA GLY A 203 -4.69 3.20 23.01
C GLY A 203 -4.58 4.31 24.04
N THR A 204 -5.71 4.86 24.50
CA THR A 204 -5.71 5.87 25.55
C THR A 204 -5.27 5.29 26.90
N LEU A 205 -5.69 4.07 27.23
CA LEU A 205 -5.28 3.39 28.45
C LEU A 205 -3.79 3.06 28.45
N THR A 206 -3.25 2.56 27.32
CA THR A 206 -1.82 2.25 27.18
C THR A 206 -0.98 3.51 27.23
N GLN A 207 -1.38 4.60 26.54
CA GLN A 207 -0.69 5.89 26.60
C GLN A 207 -0.64 6.43 28.04
N ARG A 208 -1.77 6.48 28.74
CA ARG A 208 -1.82 6.95 30.13
C ARG A 208 -0.93 6.11 31.05
N TYR A 209 -1.01 4.79 30.91
CA TYR A 209 -0.18 3.90 31.72
C TYR A 209 1.32 4.05 31.39
N ALA A 210 1.69 4.23 30.12
CA ALA A 210 3.07 4.50 29.71
C ALA A 210 3.59 5.79 30.35
N LEU A 211 2.81 6.87 30.33
CA LEU A 211 3.19 8.15 30.91
C LEU A 211 3.32 8.09 32.44
N TYR A 212 2.45 7.33 33.11
CA TYR A 212 2.46 7.19 34.56
C TYR A 212 3.53 6.21 35.06
N ALA A 213 3.59 5.00 34.49
CA ALA A 213 4.37 3.87 35.00
C ALA A 213 5.64 3.57 34.17
N GLY A 214 5.77 4.17 32.98
CA GLY A 214 6.86 3.94 32.04
C GLY A 214 6.66 2.73 31.11
N HIS A 215 7.26 2.80 29.92
CA HIS A 215 7.18 1.77 28.87
C HIS A 215 7.61 0.38 29.35
N GLY A 216 8.67 0.25 30.15
CA GLY A 216 9.13 -1.07 30.64
C GLY A 216 8.13 -1.78 31.57
N ARG A 217 7.28 -1.05 32.29
CA ARG A 217 6.17 -1.67 33.06
C ARG A 217 5.01 -2.05 32.13
N LEU A 218 4.70 -1.21 31.15
CA LEU A 218 3.68 -1.47 30.14
C LEU A 218 3.99 -2.74 29.34
N SER A 219 5.23 -2.91 28.84
CA SER A 219 5.64 -4.10 28.09
C SER A 219 5.51 -5.38 28.90
N ARG A 220 5.88 -5.36 30.20
CA ARG A 220 5.70 -6.51 31.09
C ARG A 220 4.23 -6.84 31.35
N LEU A 221 3.39 -5.80 31.51
CA LEU A 221 1.95 -5.98 31.66
C LEU A 221 1.34 -6.62 30.40
N PHE A 222 1.77 -6.15 29.23
CA PHE A 222 1.36 -6.66 27.93
C PHE A 222 1.78 -8.13 27.76
N GLN A 223 3.06 -8.44 27.98
CA GLN A 223 3.59 -9.80 27.89
C GLN A 223 2.84 -10.78 28.79
N LYS A 224 2.55 -10.38 30.04
CA LYS A 224 1.79 -11.20 30.99
C LYS A 224 0.34 -11.43 30.57
N SER A 225 -0.26 -10.49 29.83
CA SER A 225 -1.68 -10.53 29.46
C SER A 225 -1.91 -11.34 28.20
N LEU A 226 -0.99 -11.19 27.24
CA LEU A 226 -1.06 -11.78 25.91
C LEU A 226 -0.33 -13.13 25.81
N SER A 227 -0.20 -13.85 26.94
CA SER A 227 0.48 -15.14 27.07
C SER A 227 0.26 -16.01 25.83
N ILE A 228 1.35 -16.29 25.12
CA ILE A 228 1.34 -17.22 24.00
C ILE A 228 1.30 -18.63 24.58
N GLU A 229 0.28 -19.39 24.21
CA GLU A 229 0.29 -20.84 24.35
C GLU A 229 1.23 -21.41 23.27
N HIS A 230 1.97 -22.47 23.57
CA HIS A 230 2.99 -23.05 22.66
C HIS A 230 2.43 -23.42 21.27
N GLU A 231 1.12 -23.66 21.17
CA GLU A 231 0.41 -23.77 19.89
C GLU A 231 -0.44 -22.52 19.67
N LEU A 232 -0.10 -21.74 18.64
CA LEU A 232 -0.94 -20.64 18.17
C LEU A 232 -2.02 -21.20 17.24
N PRO A 233 -3.30 -21.32 17.66
CA PRO A 233 -4.35 -21.81 16.77
C PRO A 233 -4.57 -20.79 15.64
N ILE A 234 -4.10 -21.14 14.43
CA ILE A 234 -4.39 -20.39 13.21
C ILE A 234 -5.89 -20.49 12.95
N ARG A 235 -6.56 -19.34 12.83
CA ARG A 235 -8.00 -19.32 12.60
C ARG A 235 -8.35 -19.73 11.17
N PRO A 236 -9.54 -20.33 10.96
CA PRO A 236 -9.99 -20.72 9.63
C PRO A 236 -9.88 -19.59 8.60
N ILE A 237 -10.21 -18.35 8.99
CA ILE A 237 -10.12 -17.21 8.08
C ILE A 237 -8.68 -16.81 7.73
N VAL A 238 -7.76 -16.82 8.70
CA VAL A 238 -6.35 -16.47 8.43
C VAL A 238 -5.66 -17.62 7.70
N ASP A 239 -6.03 -18.86 8.00
CA ASP A 239 -5.57 -20.06 7.31
C ASP A 239 -6.03 -20.06 5.84
N ALA A 240 -7.31 -19.78 5.58
CA ALA A 240 -7.85 -19.69 4.23
C ALA A 240 -7.26 -18.50 3.44
N LEU A 241 -7.03 -17.36 4.10
CA LEU A 241 -6.26 -16.27 3.51
C LEU A 241 -4.85 -16.76 3.16
N GLY A 242 -4.14 -17.38 4.10
CA GLY A 242 -2.81 -17.94 3.92
C GLY A 242 -2.69 -18.77 2.64
N ALA A 243 -3.67 -19.63 2.36
CA ALA A 243 -3.72 -20.47 1.17
C ALA A 243 -3.91 -19.72 -0.17
N THR A 244 -4.60 -18.56 -0.13
CA THR A 244 -4.91 -17.76 -1.34
C THR A 244 -3.90 -16.65 -1.60
N LEU A 245 -3.03 -16.35 -0.62
CA LEU A 245 -2.06 -15.28 -0.75
C LEU A 245 -1.00 -15.62 -1.79
N ARG A 246 -0.78 -14.68 -2.71
CA ARG A 246 0.29 -14.77 -3.71
C ARG A 246 1.55 -14.06 -3.21
N PRO A 247 2.74 -14.41 -3.74
CA PRO A 247 3.97 -13.69 -3.42
C PRO A 247 3.85 -12.17 -3.62
N GLY A 248 4.51 -11.43 -2.75
CA GLY A 248 4.38 -9.98 -2.67
C GLY A 248 4.47 -9.47 -1.24
N VAL A 249 3.95 -8.25 -1.06
CA VAL A 249 4.01 -7.54 0.22
C VAL A 249 2.65 -7.56 0.90
N HIS A 250 2.65 -7.99 2.16
CA HIS A 250 1.49 -8.04 3.03
C HIS A 250 1.80 -7.33 4.35
N VAL A 251 0.77 -6.79 4.99
CA VAL A 251 0.88 -6.03 6.23
C VAL A 251 -0.01 -6.70 7.28
N THR A 252 0.54 -6.93 8.46
CA THR A 252 -0.24 -7.36 9.62
C THR A 252 -0.04 -6.41 10.78
N LEU A 253 -1.15 -6.07 11.44
CA LEU A 253 -1.20 -5.26 12.66
C LEU A 253 -1.38 -6.13 13.91
N GLN A 254 -1.41 -7.45 13.73
CA GLN A 254 -1.53 -8.42 14.82
C GLN A 254 -0.19 -8.58 15.54
N TRP A 255 -0.21 -8.55 16.87
CA TRP A 255 0.99 -8.81 17.66
C TRP A 255 1.41 -10.28 17.66
N LEU A 256 0.53 -11.20 17.26
CA LEU A 256 0.84 -12.61 17.11
C LEU A 256 1.25 -12.92 15.64
N PRO A 257 2.19 -13.85 15.42
CA PRO A 257 2.67 -14.20 14.07
C PRO A 257 1.72 -15.14 13.29
N VAL A 258 0.41 -14.91 13.38
CA VAL A 258 -0.61 -15.84 12.85
C VAL A 258 -0.60 -15.86 11.31
N LEU A 259 -0.36 -14.71 10.69
CA LEU A 259 -0.31 -14.60 9.22
C LEU A 259 0.91 -15.32 8.66
N GLU A 260 2.06 -15.13 9.29
CA GLU A 260 3.33 -15.75 8.93
C GLU A 260 3.24 -17.27 8.98
N HIS A 261 2.68 -17.82 10.07
CA HIS A 261 2.45 -19.25 10.18
C HIS A 261 1.41 -19.78 9.17
N ALA A 262 0.40 -18.99 8.82
CA ALA A 262 -0.58 -19.37 7.82
C ALA A 262 0.05 -19.45 6.42
N ILE A 263 0.83 -18.44 6.04
CA ILE A 263 1.59 -18.45 4.77
C ILE A 263 2.56 -19.64 4.77
N LEU A 264 3.30 -19.87 5.86
CA LEU A 264 4.25 -20.97 5.98
C LEU A 264 3.60 -22.35 5.77
N ARG A 265 2.39 -22.54 6.30
CA ARG A 265 1.64 -23.80 6.16
C ARG A 265 1.30 -24.14 4.71
N HIS A 266 0.94 -23.13 3.91
CA HIS A 266 0.47 -23.33 2.53
C HIS A 266 1.55 -23.09 1.47
N HIS A 267 2.61 -22.35 1.80
CA HIS A 267 3.67 -21.94 0.89
C HIS A 267 5.06 -22.27 1.44
N SER A 268 5.20 -23.50 1.93
CA SER A 268 6.44 -23.99 2.53
C SER A 268 7.60 -24.11 1.53
N ASP A 269 7.34 -24.03 0.23
CA ASP A 269 8.33 -24.01 -0.87
C ASP A 269 8.86 -22.60 -1.20
N ARG A 270 8.42 -21.57 -0.48
CA ARG A 270 8.75 -20.16 -0.76
C ARG A 270 9.54 -19.50 0.34
N THR A 271 10.27 -18.46 -0.04
CA THR A 271 10.97 -17.58 0.90
C THR A 271 9.96 -16.65 1.54
N ILE A 272 10.04 -16.51 2.86
CA ILE A 272 9.22 -15.56 3.62
C ILE A 272 10.16 -14.64 4.38
N TYR A 273 10.02 -13.33 4.15
CA TYR A 273 10.69 -12.29 4.90
C TYR A 273 9.70 -11.62 5.86
N VAL A 274 10.12 -11.39 7.09
CA VAL A 274 9.34 -10.69 8.11
C VAL A 274 10.13 -9.48 8.56
N VAL A 275 9.54 -8.30 8.35
CA VAL A 275 10.14 -7.01 8.70
C VAL A 275 9.38 -6.44 9.89
N GLN A 276 10.06 -6.27 11.01
CA GLN A 276 9.46 -5.81 12.26
C GLN A 276 10.27 -4.66 12.88
N THR A 277 9.58 -3.80 13.65
CA THR A 277 10.23 -2.75 14.45
C THR A 277 11.10 -3.36 15.56
N GLY A 278 12.30 -2.80 15.75
CA GLY A 278 13.29 -3.29 16.73
C GLY A 278 12.94 -2.95 18.18
N TYR A 279 13.71 -3.48 19.14
CA TYR A 279 13.40 -3.37 20.57
C TYR A 279 13.37 -1.92 21.08
N PRO A 280 12.49 -1.59 22.03
CA PRO A 280 12.51 -0.28 22.67
C PRO A 280 13.82 -0.11 23.42
N ASN A 281 14.58 0.95 23.12
CA ASN A 281 15.85 1.30 23.77
C ASN A 281 17.01 0.30 23.59
N SER A 282 16.88 -0.74 22.76
CA SER A 282 18.09 -1.37 22.20
C SER A 282 18.54 -0.51 21.03
N GLY A 283 19.83 -0.39 20.77
CA GLY A 283 20.31 0.36 19.60
C GLY A 283 19.83 -0.22 18.25
N GLU A 284 19.13 -1.36 18.26
CA GLU A 284 18.60 -2.04 17.08
C GLU A 284 17.27 -1.43 16.67
N LYS A 285 17.26 -0.87 15.47
CA LYS A 285 16.07 -0.22 14.92
C LYS A 285 15.05 -1.23 14.38
N ARG A 286 15.45 -2.49 14.14
CA ARG A 286 14.66 -3.49 13.41
C ARG A 286 14.92 -4.92 13.87
N VAL A 287 13.98 -5.79 13.55
CA VAL A 287 14.16 -7.25 13.47
C VAL A 287 13.81 -7.67 12.04
N LEU A 288 14.74 -8.32 11.34
CA LEU A 288 14.54 -8.87 10.01
C LEU A 288 14.74 -10.38 10.08
N LEU A 289 13.67 -11.13 9.85
CA LEU A 289 13.70 -12.58 9.84
C LEU A 289 13.46 -13.07 8.42
N SER A 290 14.13 -14.15 8.05
CA SER A 290 13.87 -14.85 6.80
C SER A 290 13.71 -16.33 7.05
N ARG A 291 12.87 -16.96 6.25
CA ARG A 291 12.76 -18.41 6.20
C ARG A 291 12.90 -18.83 4.75
N ALA A 292 13.94 -19.61 4.47
CA ALA A 292 14.22 -20.11 3.13
C ALA A 292 13.24 -21.25 2.74
N PRO A 293 13.06 -21.50 1.43
CA PRO A 293 12.25 -22.61 0.93
C PRO A 293 12.57 -23.95 1.61
N GLY A 294 11.53 -24.65 2.07
CA GLY A 294 11.64 -25.98 2.68
C GLY A 294 12.34 -26.05 4.04
N ARG A 295 12.71 -24.92 4.65
CA ARG A 295 13.33 -24.92 5.99
C ARG A 295 12.29 -24.86 7.11
N ASP A 296 12.64 -25.41 8.27
CA ASP A 296 11.73 -25.41 9.42
C ASP A 296 12.06 -24.32 10.44
N HIS A 297 13.23 -23.67 10.32
CA HIS A 297 13.66 -22.57 11.19
C HIS A 297 13.66 -21.22 10.46
N TRP A 298 13.58 -20.16 11.27
CA TRP A 298 13.80 -18.79 10.85
C TRP A 298 15.23 -18.37 11.14
N ASP A 299 15.79 -17.60 10.23
CA ASP A 299 17.12 -17.00 10.34
C ASP A 299 16.96 -15.48 10.54
N GLU A 300 17.53 -14.94 11.62
CA GLU A 300 17.67 -13.49 11.78
C GLU A 300 18.78 -12.96 10.88
N LEU A 301 18.44 -11.96 10.07
CA LEU A 301 19.34 -11.37 9.10
C LEU A 301 19.91 -10.05 9.62
N GLU A 302 21.23 -10.04 9.86
CA GLU A 302 21.95 -8.80 10.19
C GLU A 302 21.91 -7.79 9.03
N ARG A 303 22.00 -8.31 7.79
CA ARG A 303 21.99 -7.52 6.55
C ARG A 303 20.86 -7.96 5.64
N VAL A 304 20.25 -6.96 5.04
CA VAL A 304 19.17 -7.15 4.07
C VAL A 304 19.77 -7.67 2.76
N PRO A 305 19.18 -8.70 2.12
CA PRO A 305 19.61 -9.16 0.80
C PRO A 305 19.57 -8.03 -0.25
N ASP A 306 20.57 -8.02 -1.14
CA ASP A 306 20.69 -6.98 -2.19
C ASP A 306 19.49 -6.97 -3.15
N GLN A 307 18.82 -8.12 -3.33
CA GLN A 307 17.66 -8.27 -4.20
C GLN A 307 16.59 -9.15 -3.57
N ILE A 308 15.33 -8.74 -3.73
CA ILE A 308 14.14 -9.56 -3.45
C ILE A 308 13.29 -9.68 -4.70
N ASP A 309 12.72 -10.86 -4.90
CA ASP A 309 11.80 -11.12 -5.99
C ASP A 309 10.37 -11.18 -5.47
N LEU A 310 9.66 -10.04 -5.51
CA LEU A 310 8.25 -9.94 -5.09
C LEU A 310 7.26 -10.69 -6.00
N SER A 311 7.74 -11.38 -7.04
CA SER A 311 6.93 -12.34 -7.82
C SER A 311 7.04 -13.77 -7.27
N ARG A 312 8.05 -14.04 -6.44
CA ARG A 312 8.36 -15.38 -5.90
C ARG A 312 8.34 -15.45 -4.38
N ASP A 313 8.76 -14.39 -3.72
CA ASP A 313 8.98 -14.33 -2.28
C ASP A 313 7.86 -13.53 -1.58
N TYR A 314 7.59 -13.87 -0.32
CA TYR A 314 6.65 -13.16 0.54
C TYR A 314 7.40 -12.17 1.44
N VAL A 315 6.84 -10.97 1.61
CA VAL A 315 7.30 -9.98 2.57
C VAL A 315 6.13 -9.62 3.49
N VAL A 316 6.26 -9.87 4.78
CA VAL A 316 5.26 -9.52 5.79
C VAL A 316 5.79 -8.38 6.65
N LEU A 317 5.09 -7.25 6.62
CA LEU A 317 5.39 -6.07 7.43
C LEU A 317 4.61 -6.12 8.74
N ARG A 318 5.35 -6.18 9.86
CA ARG A 318 4.82 -6.16 11.23
C ARG A 318 5.03 -4.78 11.85
N LEU A 319 4.28 -3.80 11.36
CA LEU A 319 4.47 -2.38 11.70
C LEU A 319 4.21 -2.08 13.18
N TYR A 320 3.37 -2.87 13.84
CA TYR A 320 3.07 -2.75 15.28
C TYR A 320 3.89 -3.68 16.17
N GLY A 321 4.90 -4.35 15.62
CA GLY A 321 5.74 -5.24 16.39
C GLY A 321 4.97 -6.44 16.95
N GLY A 322 5.41 -6.93 18.11
CA GLY A 322 4.83 -8.10 18.77
C GLY A 322 5.78 -9.29 18.76
N TYR A 323 5.23 -10.48 18.75
CA TYR A 323 6.01 -11.71 18.83
C TYR A 323 6.59 -12.11 17.46
N SER A 324 7.84 -12.59 17.48
CA SER A 324 8.50 -13.17 16.30
C SER A 324 7.84 -14.48 15.86
N PRO A 325 7.89 -14.83 14.56
CA PRO A 325 7.33 -16.07 13.99
C PRO A 325 8.14 -17.34 14.28
N GLU A 326 9.20 -17.26 15.07
CA GLU A 326 10.04 -18.40 15.44
C GLU A 326 9.25 -19.46 16.25
N GLU A 327 9.75 -20.70 16.30
CA GLU A 327 9.14 -21.77 17.11
C GLU A 327 9.04 -21.41 18.60
N MET A 328 9.97 -20.59 19.08
CA MET A 328 9.92 -19.96 20.40
C MET A 328 9.72 -18.44 20.19
N PRO A 329 8.47 -17.96 20.07
CA PRO A 329 8.20 -16.56 19.77
C PRO A 329 8.77 -15.63 20.84
N ILE A 330 9.59 -14.68 20.41
CA ILE A 330 10.17 -13.65 21.27
C ILE A 330 9.35 -12.38 21.09
N LEU A 331 8.89 -11.79 22.20
CA LEU A 331 8.20 -10.51 22.16
C LEU A 331 9.19 -9.38 21.85
N THR A 332 9.13 -8.85 20.63
CA THR A 332 10.00 -7.76 20.16
C THR A 332 9.17 -6.49 19.94
N SER A 333 9.41 -5.48 20.78
CA SER A 333 8.80 -4.14 20.72
C SER A 333 7.30 -4.08 20.37
N PRO A 334 6.39 -4.54 21.24
CA PRO A 334 4.97 -4.39 20.98
C PRO A 334 4.62 -2.89 20.98
N GLN A 335 4.28 -2.37 19.81
CA GLN A 335 3.82 -1.00 19.66
C GLN A 335 2.39 -0.94 20.19
N VAL A 336 2.19 -0.34 21.36
CA VAL A 336 0.92 -0.41 22.09
C VAL A 336 0.34 0.97 22.41
N THR A 337 1.17 2.01 22.43
CA THR A 337 0.73 3.39 22.62
C THR A 337 0.41 4.08 21.29
N GLU A 338 -0.16 5.29 21.34
CA GLU A 338 -0.43 6.04 20.11
C GLU A 338 0.86 6.58 19.51
N ASP A 339 1.79 7.02 20.35
CA ASP A 339 3.13 7.47 19.94
C ASP A 339 3.91 6.32 19.27
N ASP A 340 3.84 5.12 19.83
CA ASP A 340 4.43 3.89 19.28
C ASP A 340 3.94 3.62 17.84
N HIS A 341 2.63 3.75 17.60
CA HIS A 341 2.06 3.48 16.27
C HIS A 341 2.52 4.51 15.24
N ILE A 342 2.64 5.77 15.62
CA ILE A 342 3.16 6.83 14.75
C ILE A 342 4.63 6.57 14.44
N GLN A 343 5.44 6.29 15.47
CA GLN A 343 6.86 6.00 15.31
C GLN A 343 7.09 4.75 14.44
N GLY A 344 6.32 3.68 14.64
CA GLY A 344 6.39 2.45 13.85
C GLY A 344 6.23 2.69 12.35
N LEU A 345 5.31 3.57 11.95
CA LEU A 345 5.13 3.96 10.54
C LEU A 345 6.32 4.74 9.99
N PHE A 346 6.84 5.70 10.76
CA PHE A 346 8.01 6.48 10.34
C PHE A 346 9.32 5.72 10.36
N ASN A 347 9.38 4.60 11.09
CA ASN A 347 10.57 3.80 11.21
C ASN A 347 10.83 2.93 9.98
N LEU A 348 9.84 2.65 9.11
CA LEU A 348 10.05 1.77 7.94
C LEU A 348 11.26 2.19 7.10
N ARG A 349 11.33 3.46 6.69
CA ARG A 349 12.45 4.08 5.95
C ARG A 349 13.82 4.00 6.64
N TYR A 350 13.84 3.75 7.95
CA TYR A 350 15.06 3.62 8.74
C TYR A 350 15.39 2.16 9.09
N ILE A 351 14.47 1.22 8.82
CA ILE A 351 14.64 -0.20 9.09
C ILE A 351 14.88 -1.02 7.82
N ILE A 352 14.59 -0.51 6.62
CA ILE A 352 14.93 -1.20 5.37
C ILE A 352 15.76 -0.27 4.46
N PRO A 353 16.65 -0.83 3.61
CA PRO A 353 17.36 -0.06 2.61
C PRO A 353 16.39 0.65 1.65
N PRO A 354 16.79 1.81 1.06
CA PRO A 354 15.94 2.56 0.13
C PRO A 354 15.45 1.73 -1.06
N GLU A 355 16.23 0.75 -1.53
CA GLU A 355 15.85 -0.13 -2.63
C GLU A 355 14.65 -1.01 -2.26
N TRP A 356 14.69 -1.59 -1.06
CA TRP A 356 13.57 -2.36 -0.51
C TRP A 356 12.37 -1.46 -0.23
N GLU A 357 12.59 -0.26 0.32
CA GLU A 357 11.50 0.69 0.55
C GLU A 357 10.76 1.02 -0.75
N ASN A 358 11.49 1.35 -1.82
CA ASN A 358 10.92 1.65 -3.12
C ASN A 358 10.15 0.45 -3.71
N LEU A 359 10.69 -0.77 -3.60
CA LEU A 359 10.03 -1.98 -4.06
C LEU A 359 8.76 -2.28 -3.25
N ILE A 360 8.85 -2.20 -1.93
CA ILE A 360 7.78 -2.51 -0.99
C ILE A 360 6.64 -1.51 -1.13
N MET A 361 6.95 -0.21 -1.06
CA MET A 361 5.97 0.86 -1.21
C MET A 361 5.43 0.91 -2.63
N GLY A 362 6.25 0.65 -3.64
CA GLY A 362 5.82 0.52 -5.03
C GLY A 362 4.79 -0.61 -5.20
N SER A 363 5.04 -1.79 -4.63
CA SER A 363 4.10 -2.91 -4.65
C SER A 363 2.77 -2.56 -3.95
N LEU A 364 2.83 -2.00 -2.74
CA LEU A 364 1.65 -1.63 -1.96
C LEU A 364 0.80 -0.54 -2.62
N ARG A 365 1.43 0.36 -3.39
CA ARG A 365 0.77 1.49 -4.08
C ARG A 365 0.31 1.17 -5.51
N THR A 366 0.64 0.00 -6.04
CA THR A 366 0.24 -0.40 -7.41
C THR A 366 -0.69 -1.60 -7.44
N ARG A 367 -0.62 -2.50 -6.46
CA ARG A 367 -1.50 -3.68 -6.38
C ARG A 367 -2.78 -3.36 -5.62
N PRO A 368 -3.93 -3.92 -6.02
CA PRO A 368 -5.15 -3.88 -5.21
C PRO A 368 -4.88 -4.32 -3.76
N VAL A 369 -5.53 -3.68 -2.80
CA VAL A 369 -5.37 -4.00 -1.37
C VAL A 369 -6.64 -4.62 -0.81
N LEU A 370 -6.50 -5.75 -0.12
CA LEU A 370 -7.55 -6.34 0.70
C LEU A 370 -7.35 -5.92 2.15
N CYS A 371 -8.28 -5.16 2.71
CA CYS A 371 -8.30 -4.80 4.13
C CYS A 371 -9.27 -5.74 4.87
N LEU A 372 -8.76 -6.55 5.80
CA LEU A 372 -9.58 -7.40 6.68
C LEU A 372 -9.39 -6.97 8.13
N GLY A 373 -10.51 -6.81 8.86
CA GLY A 373 -10.51 -6.39 10.27
C GLY A 373 -10.12 -4.92 10.50
N VAL A 374 -10.00 -4.15 9.42
CA VAL A 374 -9.66 -2.74 9.43
C VAL A 374 -10.93 -1.89 9.50
N SER A 375 -11.07 -1.12 10.57
CA SER A 375 -12.15 -0.13 10.77
C SER A 375 -11.72 1.29 10.41
N ALA A 376 -12.60 2.04 9.74
CA ALA A 376 -12.46 3.47 9.49
C ALA A 376 -12.59 4.31 10.76
N MET A 377 -13.19 3.76 11.82
CA MET A 377 -13.36 4.42 13.11
C MET A 377 -12.11 4.32 14.00
N ASP A 378 -11.25 3.34 13.74
CA ASP A 378 -9.96 3.23 14.43
C ASP A 378 -8.93 4.21 13.83
N TRP A 379 -8.39 5.09 14.67
CA TRP A 379 -7.44 6.11 14.22
C TRP A 379 -6.14 5.49 13.69
N ARG A 380 -5.72 4.36 14.25
CA ARG A 380 -4.49 3.64 13.86
C ARG A 380 -4.58 3.17 12.42
N HIS A 381 -5.75 2.67 12.03
CA HIS A 381 -6.02 2.21 10.67
C HIS A 381 -6.02 3.36 9.68
N ARG A 382 -6.66 4.48 10.04
CA ARG A 382 -6.65 5.67 9.18
C ARG A 382 -5.23 6.20 8.98
N MET A 383 -4.40 6.22 10.03
CA MET A 383 -3.00 6.65 9.92
C MET A 383 -2.17 5.69 9.06
N LEU A 384 -2.31 4.38 9.29
CA LEU A 384 -1.65 3.37 8.48
C LEU A 384 -2.00 3.53 6.99
N LEU A 385 -3.29 3.60 6.65
CA LEU A 385 -3.71 3.67 5.25
C LEU A 385 -3.25 4.99 4.60
N ARG A 386 -3.29 6.11 5.33
CA ARG A 386 -2.73 7.38 4.86
C ARG A 386 -1.24 7.27 4.55
N TRP A 387 -0.49 6.57 5.39
CA TRP A 387 0.94 6.38 5.23
C TRP A 387 1.24 5.41 4.06
N LEU A 388 0.52 4.29 3.97
CA LEU A 388 0.68 3.30 2.89
C LEU A 388 0.52 3.95 1.51
N PHE A 389 -0.51 4.77 1.35
CA PHE A 389 -0.85 5.40 0.07
C PHE A 389 -0.26 6.78 -0.13
N ASP A 390 0.45 7.35 0.85
CA ASP A 390 1.17 8.63 0.71
C ASP A 390 0.33 9.75 0.08
N GLN A 391 -0.82 10.00 0.69
CA GLN A 391 -1.79 10.97 0.22
C GLN A 391 -2.51 10.65 -1.12
N ARG A 392 -2.23 9.50 -1.74
CA ARG A 392 -2.85 9.05 -3.00
C ARG A 392 -4.07 8.16 -2.75
N PRO A 393 -4.98 8.02 -3.75
CA PRO A 393 -6.03 7.01 -3.68
C PRO A 393 -5.45 5.59 -3.63
N PRO A 394 -6.14 4.64 -2.97
CA PRO A 394 -5.75 3.24 -3.02
C PRO A 394 -5.89 2.72 -4.46
N PRO A 395 -5.15 1.67 -4.84
CA PRO A 395 -5.22 1.10 -6.17
C PRO A 395 -6.64 0.64 -6.54
N SER A 396 -6.97 0.70 -7.82
CA SER A 396 -8.29 0.29 -8.32
C SER A 396 -8.54 -1.18 -8.00
N GLY A 397 -9.74 -1.50 -7.50
CA GLY A 397 -10.09 -2.86 -7.07
C GLY A 397 -9.74 -3.18 -5.61
N SER A 398 -9.22 -2.22 -4.84
CA SER A 398 -9.00 -2.40 -3.41
C SER A 398 -10.32 -2.53 -2.65
N LEU A 399 -10.38 -3.45 -1.68
CA LEU A 399 -11.57 -3.82 -0.92
C LEU A 399 -11.34 -3.73 0.58
N ALA A 400 -12.37 -3.30 1.30
CA ALA A 400 -12.45 -3.46 2.75
C ALA A 400 -13.56 -4.45 3.08
N ILE A 401 -13.20 -5.53 3.78
CA ILE A 401 -14.17 -6.48 4.31
C ILE A 401 -14.58 -6.00 5.70
N LEU A 402 -15.87 -5.68 5.83
CA LEU A 402 -16.47 -5.30 7.09
C LEU A 402 -17.24 -6.47 7.70
N SER A 403 -17.16 -6.61 9.02
CA SER A 403 -18.08 -7.53 9.71
C SER A 403 -19.51 -7.02 9.58
N ALA A 404 -20.49 -7.93 9.62
CA ALA A 404 -21.92 -7.57 9.56
C ALA A 404 -22.37 -6.55 10.62
N THR A 405 -21.61 -6.44 11.72
CA THR A 405 -21.86 -5.49 12.83
C THR A 405 -21.26 -4.10 12.59
N GLN A 406 -20.37 -3.93 11.61
CA GLN A 406 -19.73 -2.65 11.30
C GLN A 406 -20.57 -1.84 10.33
N GLN A 407 -21.26 -0.82 10.85
CA GLN A 407 -22.00 0.16 10.05
C GLN A 407 -21.09 1.26 9.50
N GLU A 408 -20.04 0.86 8.76
CA GLU A 408 -19.02 1.78 8.23
C GLU A 408 -19.05 1.88 6.70
N GLN A 409 -19.95 1.18 6.02
CA GLN A 409 -19.99 1.14 4.55
C GLN A 409 -20.03 2.54 3.92
N GLU A 410 -20.94 3.41 4.39
CA GLU A 410 -21.05 4.77 3.87
C GLU A 410 -19.76 5.58 4.09
N ILE A 411 -19.07 5.32 5.21
CA ILE A 411 -17.82 6.02 5.56
C ILE A 411 -16.74 5.64 4.54
N TRP A 412 -16.58 4.36 4.22
CA TRP A 412 -15.60 3.88 3.25
C TRP A 412 -15.94 4.28 1.81
N GLU A 413 -17.19 4.07 1.37
CA GLU A 413 -17.57 4.20 -0.03
C GLU A 413 -17.95 5.63 -0.46
N LYS A 414 -18.54 6.41 0.44
CA LYS A 414 -19.02 7.77 0.11
C LYS A 414 -18.12 8.86 0.68
N ARG A 415 -17.63 8.67 1.91
CA ARG A 415 -16.84 9.68 2.65
C ARG A 415 -15.34 9.43 2.61
N GLY A 416 -14.91 8.28 2.09
CA GLY A 416 -13.51 7.91 1.93
C GLY A 416 -12.77 7.61 3.23
N ALA A 417 -13.45 7.43 4.37
CA ALA A 417 -12.83 7.11 5.67
C ALA A 417 -11.74 8.10 6.14
N GLY A 418 -11.79 9.35 5.68
CA GLY A 418 -10.73 10.33 5.93
C GLY A 418 -9.44 10.00 5.18
N LEU A 419 -9.50 9.18 4.14
CA LEU A 419 -8.39 8.99 3.21
C LEU A 419 -8.23 10.23 2.31
N PRO A 420 -6.98 10.54 1.96
CA PRO A 420 -6.63 11.72 1.18
C PRO A 420 -7.07 11.64 -0.27
N GLY A 421 -7.33 12.80 -0.87
CA GLY A 421 -7.79 12.90 -2.27
C GLY A 421 -9.24 12.48 -2.51
N GLY A 422 -10.07 12.30 -1.47
CA GLY A 422 -11.46 11.85 -1.61
C GLY A 422 -11.58 10.38 -2.03
N SER A 423 -10.53 9.61 -1.77
CA SER A 423 -10.35 8.23 -2.18
C SER A 423 -11.18 7.25 -1.36
N ARG A 424 -11.52 6.09 -1.95
CA ARG A 424 -12.54 5.18 -1.43
C ARG A 424 -12.11 3.72 -1.59
N PHE A 425 -12.52 2.88 -0.65
CA PHE A 425 -12.51 1.44 -0.80
C PHE A 425 -13.92 0.99 -1.19
N ALA A 426 -14.02 -0.01 -2.07
CA ALA A 426 -15.27 -0.75 -2.19
C ALA A 426 -15.42 -1.64 -0.96
N VAL A 427 -16.65 -1.79 -0.48
CA VAL A 427 -16.93 -2.54 0.74
C VAL A 427 -17.65 -3.82 0.41
N VAL A 428 -17.18 -4.91 1.02
CA VAL A 428 -17.84 -6.20 1.00
C VAL A 428 -18.25 -6.52 2.43
N GLN A 429 -19.54 -6.77 2.63
CA GLN A 429 -20.08 -7.18 3.94
C GLN A 429 -20.34 -8.68 3.89
N GLU A 430 -19.49 -9.43 4.58
CA GLU A 430 -19.58 -10.89 4.61
C GLU A 430 -19.51 -11.41 6.04
N THR A 431 -20.14 -12.55 6.27
CA THR A 431 -19.92 -13.29 7.52
C THR A 431 -18.55 -13.94 7.49
N THR A 432 -17.97 -14.21 8.66
CA THR A 432 -16.65 -14.88 8.71
C THR A 432 -16.71 -16.26 8.04
N ASP A 433 -17.81 -16.99 8.24
CA ASP A 433 -17.97 -18.34 7.69
C ASP A 433 -18.13 -18.31 6.17
N ALA A 434 -18.97 -17.40 5.63
CA ALA A 434 -19.12 -17.23 4.19
C ALA A 434 -17.79 -16.86 3.52
N LEU A 435 -17.02 -15.96 4.15
CA LEU A 435 -15.71 -15.56 3.65
C LEU A 435 -14.69 -16.71 3.69
N VAL A 436 -14.70 -17.54 4.73
CA VAL A 436 -13.84 -18.72 4.82
C VAL A 436 -14.15 -19.70 3.67
N GLU A 437 -15.43 -19.98 3.43
CA GLU A 437 -15.83 -20.88 2.34
C GLU A 437 -15.48 -20.30 0.96
N ALA A 438 -15.67 -18.99 0.76
CA ALA A 438 -15.25 -18.30 -0.45
C ALA A 438 -13.75 -18.45 -0.73
N LEU A 439 -12.91 -18.21 0.28
CA LEU A 439 -11.46 -18.33 0.17
C LEU A 439 -11.00 -19.77 -0.09
N ARG A 440 -11.63 -20.75 0.58
CA ARG A 440 -11.36 -22.18 0.35
C ARG A 440 -11.73 -22.63 -1.06
N GLY A 441 -12.78 -22.05 -1.65
CA GLY A 441 -13.17 -22.34 -3.02
C GLY A 441 -12.19 -21.85 -4.08
N VAL A 442 -11.35 -20.85 -3.74
CA VAL A 442 -10.36 -20.25 -4.64
C VAL A 442 -8.94 -20.78 -4.39
N ALA A 443 -8.69 -21.38 -3.22
CA ALA A 443 -7.40 -21.97 -2.90
C ALA A 443 -7.02 -23.07 -3.93
N PRO A 444 -5.78 -23.07 -4.43
CA PRO A 444 -5.32 -23.99 -5.49
C PRO A 444 -5.23 -25.46 -5.06
#